data_AF-A0A653NAM4-F1
#
_entry.id   AF-A0A653NAM4-F1
#
_cell.length_a   1.000
_cell.length_b   1.000
_cell.length_c   1.000
_cell.angle_alpha   90.00
_cell.angle_beta   90.00
_cell.angle_gamma   90.00
#
_symmetry.space_group_name_H-M   'P 1'
#
loop_
_entity.id
_entity.type
_entity.pdbx_description
1 polymer ?
#
loop_
_entity_poly.entity_id
_entity_poly.type
_entity_poly.pdbx_seq_one_letter_code
_entity_poly.pdbx_strand_id
1 'polypeptide(L)'
;MLVAVAPLARMLFIALLEPASIAWLTSPAFAEQLRVLSAAVVPLGLLVGTTRGPALLDPFATVTLGSNHVPRRRSLRRPFRRSVLAASVGTGILVCLLGAALVVGSGAPLVPVACFAAAAVALAYLGVVAALVGQVIGSLRAWVAAIALGLLGVSPLGVGAWFGSIWTGVVGRSGGNGQGLHSALEGFLGHDGGLSLVLVGALALLGVLAAALVSVPRLLDRLRGDALLRQARRREAAAFAAAAGELSGASAAYRELPSVGRGLHAVVGGPRVLSMLVRDAVGALRTPQRTAFGLVGVVVAALLMGLAVSPSAVTALAALGGSILMFLALAPFTEGFRHAADAAAGAAVFGTPTAEQFLLHAVFPLIVILLVVGVTLLVSSGGGGGAAPLLASLAMVAVRAYEAGRGHLPPLLLTPMPSEVGDVSVLARLVWQLDSVIIAALLGLATTMLWTVGLPVVSVVLLLAGAFVLALATRSRLRHLRG
;
A
#
# COMPACT_ATOMS: atom_id res chain seq x y z
N MET A 1 -9.38 -18.59 16.86
CA MET A 1 -9.50 -17.69 15.68
C MET A 1 -10.89 -17.68 15.05
N LEU A 2 -11.56 -18.83 14.85
CA LEU A 2 -12.94 -18.89 14.31
C LEU A 2 -13.94 -17.97 15.04
N VAL A 3 -13.84 -17.86 16.37
CA VAL A 3 -14.72 -17.03 17.23
C VAL A 3 -14.61 -15.53 16.95
N ALA A 4 -13.47 -15.03 16.45
CA ALA A 4 -13.28 -13.60 16.15
C ALA A 4 -13.40 -13.28 14.65
N VAL A 5 -12.94 -14.20 13.79
CA VAL A 5 -12.96 -13.99 12.33
C VAL A 5 -14.38 -14.05 11.76
N ALA A 6 -15.23 -14.98 12.22
CA ALA A 6 -16.58 -15.12 11.70
C ALA A 6 -17.47 -13.88 11.99
N PRO A 7 -17.47 -13.30 13.21
CA PRO A 7 -18.21 -12.06 13.48
C PRO A 7 -17.71 -10.87 12.65
N LEU A 8 -16.39 -10.73 12.46
CA LEU A 8 -15.84 -9.66 11.64
C LEU A 8 -16.23 -9.81 10.16
N ALA A 9 -16.14 -11.03 9.62
CA ALA A 9 -16.58 -11.31 8.25
C ALA A 9 -18.08 -11.04 8.08
N ARG A 10 -18.90 -11.44 9.05
CA ARG A 10 -20.35 -11.16 9.06
C ARG A 10 -20.63 -9.65 9.15
N MET A 11 -19.94 -8.93 10.03
CA MET A 11 -20.08 -7.48 10.17
C MET A 11 -19.74 -6.77 8.85
N LEU A 12 -18.63 -7.15 8.22
CA LEU A 12 -18.22 -6.60 6.93
C LEU A 12 -19.22 -6.93 5.82
N PHE A 13 -19.75 -8.15 5.81
CA PHE A 13 -20.78 -8.56 4.85
C PHE A 13 -22.07 -7.73 5.02
N ILE A 14 -22.55 -7.57 6.26
CA ILE A 14 -23.74 -6.74 6.55
C ILE A 14 -23.50 -5.29 6.13
N ALA A 15 -22.32 -4.73 6.42
CA ALA A 15 -21.93 -3.39 5.98
C ALA A 15 -21.94 -3.22 4.45
N LEU A 16 -21.52 -4.25 3.71
CA LEU A 16 -21.54 -4.24 2.25
C LEU A 16 -22.94 -4.31 1.65
N LEU A 17 -23.92 -4.83 2.39
CA LEU A 17 -25.33 -4.88 1.98
C LEU A 17 -26.08 -3.56 2.20
N GLU A 18 -25.47 -2.58 2.86
CA GLU A 18 -26.06 -1.24 3.00
C GLU A 18 -26.30 -0.63 1.60
N PRO A 19 -27.44 0.05 1.36
CA PRO A 19 -27.74 0.64 0.06
C PRO A 19 -26.65 1.60 -0.44
N ALA A 20 -26.02 2.35 0.46
CA ALA A 20 -24.90 3.23 0.14
C ALA A 20 -23.67 2.46 -0.39
N SER A 21 -23.35 1.32 0.22
CA SER A 21 -22.25 0.44 -0.19
C SER A 21 -22.51 -0.18 -1.56
N ILE A 22 -23.72 -0.67 -1.81
CA ILE A 22 -24.11 -1.22 -3.12
C ILE A 22 -24.12 -0.13 -4.21
N ALA A 23 -24.66 1.05 -3.92
CA ALA A 23 -24.63 2.19 -4.84
C ALA A 23 -23.19 2.59 -5.21
N TRP A 24 -22.27 2.52 -4.24
CA TRP A 24 -20.85 2.77 -4.48
C TRP A 24 -20.18 1.64 -5.29
N LEU A 25 -20.37 0.37 -4.94
CA LEU A 25 -19.79 -0.76 -5.68
C LEU A 25 -20.21 -0.79 -7.14
N THR A 26 -21.43 -0.33 -7.41
CA THR A 26 -21.95 -0.24 -8.77
C THR A 26 -21.48 1.01 -9.51
N SER A 27 -20.95 2.03 -8.81
CA SER A 27 -20.56 3.32 -9.39
C SER A 27 -19.41 3.25 -10.41
N PRO A 28 -19.36 4.18 -11.38
CA PRO A 28 -18.23 4.26 -12.33
C PRO A 28 -16.90 4.57 -11.63
N ALA A 29 -16.92 5.33 -10.53
CA ALA A 29 -15.72 5.65 -9.77
C ALA A 29 -15.03 4.39 -9.21
N PHE A 30 -15.83 3.41 -8.74
CA PHE A 30 -15.29 2.14 -8.27
C PHE A 30 -14.62 1.35 -9.40
N ALA A 31 -15.23 1.31 -10.58
CA ALA A 31 -14.64 0.64 -11.74
C ALA A 31 -13.32 1.29 -12.18
N GLU A 32 -13.23 2.63 -12.15
CA GLU A 32 -11.99 3.37 -12.45
C GLU A 32 -10.88 3.07 -11.44
N GLN A 33 -11.21 3.04 -10.15
CA GLN A 33 -10.28 2.69 -9.08
C GLN A 33 -9.78 1.25 -9.24
N LEU A 34 -10.69 0.33 -9.54
CA LEU A 34 -10.37 -1.07 -9.77
C LEU A 34 -9.44 -1.25 -10.98
N ARG A 35 -9.65 -0.48 -12.05
CA ARG A 35 -8.76 -0.40 -13.22
C ARG A 35 -7.35 0.05 -12.83
N VAL A 36 -7.22 1.11 -12.04
CA VAL A 36 -5.90 1.61 -11.60
C VAL A 36 -5.20 0.59 -10.70
N LEU A 37 -5.93 0.00 -9.73
CA LEU A 37 -5.38 -0.99 -8.81
C LEU A 37 -4.92 -2.26 -9.53
N SER A 38 -5.72 -2.77 -10.45
CA SER A 38 -5.38 -3.96 -11.24
C SER A 38 -4.22 -3.75 -12.19
N ALA A 39 -4.11 -2.57 -12.81
CA ALA A 39 -2.96 -2.18 -13.63
C ALA A 39 -1.65 -2.18 -12.82
N ALA A 40 -1.71 -1.90 -11.52
CA ALA A 40 -0.54 -1.83 -10.65
C ALA A 40 -0.04 -3.21 -10.16
N VAL A 41 -0.85 -4.26 -10.19
CA VAL A 41 -0.51 -5.56 -9.58
C VAL A 41 0.78 -6.16 -10.15
N VAL A 42 0.90 -6.24 -11.47
CA VAL A 42 2.07 -6.83 -12.15
C VAL A 42 3.34 -5.99 -11.97
N PRO A 43 3.35 -4.67 -12.23
CA PRO A 43 4.55 -3.86 -12.04
C PRO A 43 4.99 -3.79 -10.58
N LEU A 44 4.06 -3.71 -9.62
CA LEU A 44 4.41 -3.79 -8.20
C LEU A 44 4.94 -5.15 -7.81
N GLY A 45 4.36 -6.23 -8.35
CA GLY A 45 4.88 -7.58 -8.20
C GLY A 45 6.35 -7.63 -8.58
N LEU A 46 6.71 -7.17 -9.79
CA LEU A 46 8.11 -7.09 -10.25
C LEU A 46 9.01 -6.37 -9.26
N LEU A 47 8.61 -5.17 -8.81
CA LEU A 47 9.43 -4.37 -7.89
C LEU A 47 9.58 -5.06 -6.52
N VAL A 48 8.50 -5.62 -5.98
CA VAL A 48 8.51 -6.35 -4.69
C VAL A 48 9.43 -7.56 -4.79
N GLY A 49 9.45 -8.24 -5.94
CA GLY A 49 10.34 -9.36 -6.22
C GLY A 49 11.83 -9.06 -6.00
N THR A 50 12.24 -7.82 -6.27
CA THR A 50 13.65 -7.40 -6.13
C THR A 50 14.09 -7.32 -4.67
N THR A 51 13.17 -7.00 -3.75
CA THR A 51 13.45 -6.84 -2.32
C THR A 51 13.07 -8.08 -1.51
N ARG A 52 11.92 -8.69 -1.81
CA ARG A 52 11.36 -9.86 -1.14
C ARG A 52 10.62 -10.73 -2.16
N GLY A 53 11.34 -11.69 -2.74
CA GLY A 53 10.75 -12.62 -3.70
C GLY A 53 9.85 -13.69 -3.05
N PRO A 54 8.98 -14.34 -3.84
CA PRO A 54 8.02 -15.32 -3.34
C PRO A 54 8.63 -16.69 -3.01
N ALA A 55 9.85 -16.96 -3.46
CA ALA A 55 10.56 -18.23 -3.29
C ALA A 55 11.65 -18.14 -2.20
N LEU A 56 11.26 -17.73 -0.99
CA LEU A 56 12.17 -17.57 0.15
C LEU A 56 12.15 -18.80 1.07
N LEU A 57 13.35 -19.26 1.42
CA LEU A 57 13.61 -20.24 2.47
C LEU A 57 14.32 -19.55 3.66
N ASP A 58 14.44 -20.27 4.77
CA ASP A 58 15.25 -19.80 5.90
C ASP A 58 16.74 -19.75 5.51
N PRO A 59 17.57 -18.91 6.15
CA PRO A 59 18.97 -18.74 5.75
C PRO A 59 19.77 -20.04 5.78
N PHE A 60 19.59 -20.85 6.82
CA PHE A 60 20.22 -22.17 6.91
C PHE A 60 19.83 -23.09 5.74
N ALA A 61 18.52 -23.21 5.46
CA ALA A 61 18.01 -24.01 4.34
C ALA A 61 18.49 -23.48 2.98
N THR A 62 18.66 -22.16 2.84
CA THR A 62 19.16 -21.55 1.61
C THR A 62 20.62 -21.91 1.35
N VAL A 63 21.47 -21.95 2.38
CA VAL A 63 22.88 -22.36 2.25
C VAL A 63 22.96 -23.86 1.97
N THR A 64 22.29 -24.70 2.77
CA THR A 64 22.37 -26.15 2.64
C THR A 64 21.77 -26.68 1.34
N LEU A 65 20.64 -26.13 0.88
CA LEU A 65 20.05 -26.52 -0.41
C LEU A 65 20.72 -25.83 -1.59
N GLY A 66 21.37 -24.68 -1.37
CA GLY A 66 22.13 -23.97 -2.39
C GLY A 66 23.43 -24.66 -2.78
N SER A 67 24.03 -25.42 -1.86
CA SER A 67 25.25 -26.21 -2.08
C SER A 67 25.00 -27.62 -2.61
N ASN A 68 23.73 -28.07 -2.65
CA ASN A 68 23.36 -29.41 -3.10
C ASN A 68 23.11 -29.45 -4.62
N HIS A 69 23.30 -30.63 -5.25
CA HIS A 69 23.03 -30.87 -6.68
C HIS A 69 21.54 -30.93 -7.05
N VAL A 70 20.63 -30.76 -6.08
CA VAL A 70 19.18 -30.83 -6.32
C VAL A 70 18.72 -29.61 -7.12
N PRO A 71 17.96 -29.80 -8.23
CA PRO A 71 17.43 -28.68 -9.00
C PRO A 71 16.61 -27.72 -8.14
N ARG A 72 16.86 -26.42 -8.30
CA ARG A 72 16.22 -25.35 -7.48
C ARG A 72 14.71 -25.35 -7.65
N ARG A 73 14.19 -25.73 -8.82
CA ARG A 73 12.75 -25.94 -9.03
C ARG A 73 12.12 -26.95 -8.10
N ARG A 74 12.86 -27.91 -7.53
CA ARG A 74 12.31 -28.88 -6.55
C ARG A 74 12.32 -28.29 -5.15
N SER A 75 13.43 -27.68 -4.72
CA SER A 75 13.57 -27.10 -3.38
C SER A 75 12.71 -25.84 -3.17
N LEU A 76 12.59 -24.98 -4.19
CA LEU A 76 11.89 -23.69 -4.11
C LEU A 76 10.40 -23.73 -4.50
N ARG A 77 9.89 -24.88 -4.98
CA ARG A 77 8.47 -25.02 -5.35
C ARG A 77 7.53 -24.83 -4.17
N ARG A 78 7.89 -25.37 -3.00
CA ARG A 78 7.06 -25.30 -1.79
C ARG A 78 6.88 -23.86 -1.29
N PRO A 79 7.94 -23.06 -1.06
CA PRO A 79 7.76 -21.66 -0.64
C PRO A 79 7.04 -20.84 -1.72
N PHE A 80 7.34 -21.04 -3.00
CA PHE A 80 6.62 -20.36 -4.08
C PHE A 80 5.11 -20.66 -4.05
N ARG A 81 4.72 -21.94 -3.95
CA ARG A 81 3.31 -22.35 -3.84
C ARG A 81 2.61 -21.75 -2.63
N ARG A 82 3.29 -21.63 -1.48
CA ARG A 82 2.73 -20.99 -0.29
C ARG A 82 2.44 -19.51 -0.54
N SER A 83 3.34 -18.79 -1.20
CA SER A 83 3.15 -17.38 -1.56
C SER A 83 1.98 -17.19 -2.54
N VAL A 84 1.90 -18.06 -3.55
CA VAL A 84 0.76 -18.11 -4.48
C VAL A 84 -0.54 -18.38 -3.74
N LEU A 85 -0.61 -19.44 -2.93
CA LEU A 85 -1.80 -19.79 -2.17
C LEU A 85 -2.23 -18.66 -1.24
N ALA A 86 -1.29 -18.02 -0.52
CA ALA A 86 -1.61 -16.90 0.34
C ALA A 86 -2.22 -15.72 -0.44
N ALA A 87 -1.63 -15.34 -1.59
CA ALA A 87 -2.15 -14.27 -2.42
C ALA A 87 -3.51 -14.61 -3.04
N SER A 88 -3.66 -15.82 -3.58
CA SER A 88 -4.90 -16.30 -4.19
C SER A 88 -6.03 -16.46 -3.19
N VAL A 89 -5.78 -17.04 -2.01
CA VAL A 89 -6.80 -17.16 -0.95
C VAL A 89 -7.19 -15.79 -0.42
N GLY A 90 -6.23 -14.91 -0.13
CA GLY A 90 -6.54 -13.55 0.36
C GLY A 90 -7.38 -12.76 -0.64
N THR A 91 -7.02 -12.79 -1.92
CA THR A 91 -7.77 -12.11 -2.99
C THR A 91 -9.13 -12.76 -3.22
N GLY A 92 -9.19 -14.10 -3.20
CA GLY A 92 -10.42 -14.86 -3.37
C GLY A 92 -11.43 -14.57 -2.26
N ILE A 93 -11.01 -14.53 -1.00
CA ILE A 93 -11.89 -14.17 0.12
C ILE A 93 -12.47 -12.77 -0.08
N LEU A 94 -11.62 -11.78 -0.43
CA LEU A 94 -12.05 -10.40 -0.63
C LEU A 94 -13.06 -10.30 -1.78
N VAL A 95 -12.77 -10.90 -2.92
CA VAL A 95 -13.62 -10.80 -4.11
C VAL A 95 -14.90 -11.62 -3.97
N CYS A 96 -14.86 -12.79 -3.33
CA CYS A 96 -16.07 -13.54 -3.02
C CYS A 96 -16.98 -12.77 -2.06
N LEU A 97 -16.42 -12.02 -1.10
CA LEU A 97 -17.20 -11.18 -0.20
C LEU A 97 -17.91 -10.04 -0.96
N LEU A 98 -17.17 -9.33 -1.81
CA LEU A 98 -17.73 -8.26 -2.66
C LEU A 98 -18.78 -8.81 -3.65
N GLY A 99 -18.48 -9.94 -4.28
CA GLY A 99 -19.36 -10.63 -5.22
C GLY A 99 -20.65 -11.11 -4.55
N ALA A 100 -20.54 -11.76 -3.38
CA ALA A 100 -21.70 -12.19 -2.61
C ALA A 100 -22.59 -11.00 -2.19
N ALA A 101 -21.98 -9.88 -1.81
CA ALA A 101 -22.72 -8.66 -1.49
C ALA A 101 -23.49 -8.11 -2.71
N LEU A 102 -22.91 -8.15 -3.91
CA LEU A 102 -23.61 -7.75 -5.13
C LEU A 102 -24.73 -8.72 -5.54
N VAL A 103 -24.50 -10.03 -5.42
CA VAL A 103 -25.54 -11.04 -5.72
C VAL A 103 -26.75 -10.82 -4.81
N VAL A 104 -26.51 -10.65 -3.50
CA VAL A 104 -27.58 -10.49 -2.51
C VAL A 104 -28.18 -9.09 -2.54
N GLY A 105 -27.36 -8.05 -2.65
CA GLY A 105 -27.75 -6.65 -2.50
C GLY A 105 -28.28 -5.99 -3.77
N SER A 106 -27.85 -6.42 -4.96
CA SER A 106 -28.28 -5.86 -6.24
C SER A 106 -28.83 -6.89 -7.23
N GLY A 107 -28.91 -8.17 -6.85
CA GLY A 107 -29.35 -9.24 -7.76
C GLY A 107 -28.36 -9.52 -8.89
N ALA A 108 -27.06 -9.23 -8.68
CA ALA A 108 -26.05 -9.44 -9.72
C ALA A 108 -26.00 -10.92 -10.14
N PRO A 109 -25.86 -11.21 -11.45
CA PRO A 109 -25.82 -12.57 -11.94
C PRO A 109 -24.58 -13.33 -11.44
N LEU A 110 -24.78 -14.60 -11.05
CA LEU A 110 -23.73 -15.44 -10.46
C LEU A 110 -22.54 -15.68 -11.41
N VAL A 111 -22.81 -15.85 -12.71
CA VAL A 111 -21.78 -16.19 -13.70
C VAL A 111 -20.75 -15.07 -13.87
N PRO A 112 -21.13 -13.79 -14.12
CA PRO A 112 -20.18 -12.69 -14.13
C PRO A 112 -19.39 -12.54 -12.83
N VAL A 113 -20.03 -12.70 -11.68
CA VAL A 113 -19.36 -12.64 -10.37
C VAL A 113 -18.29 -13.73 -10.24
N ALA A 114 -18.59 -14.96 -10.67
CA ALA A 114 -17.63 -16.05 -10.68
C ALA A 114 -16.46 -15.79 -11.65
N CYS A 115 -16.73 -15.25 -12.84
CA CYS A 115 -15.70 -14.86 -13.80
C CYS A 115 -14.79 -13.77 -13.24
N PHE A 116 -15.35 -12.76 -12.57
CA PHE A 116 -14.58 -11.72 -11.89
C PHE A 116 -13.70 -12.29 -10.77
N ALA A 117 -14.23 -13.19 -9.94
CA ALA A 117 -13.45 -13.87 -8.91
C ALA A 117 -12.28 -14.66 -9.51
N ALA A 118 -12.51 -15.40 -10.60
CA ALA A 118 -11.46 -16.13 -11.30
C ALA A 118 -10.38 -15.19 -11.88
N ALA A 119 -10.80 -14.10 -12.52
CA ALA A 119 -9.91 -13.07 -13.06
C ALA A 119 -9.05 -12.41 -11.97
N ALA A 120 -9.65 -12.10 -10.82
CA ALA A 120 -8.94 -11.46 -9.71
C ALA A 120 -7.90 -12.39 -9.08
N VAL A 121 -8.26 -13.66 -8.88
CA VAL A 121 -7.33 -14.69 -8.39
C VAL A 121 -6.19 -14.92 -9.40
N ALA A 122 -6.50 -14.91 -10.70
CA ALA A 122 -5.49 -15.03 -11.75
C ALA A 122 -4.53 -13.83 -11.75
N LEU A 123 -5.04 -12.62 -11.58
CA LEU A 123 -4.25 -11.40 -11.48
C LEU A 123 -3.34 -11.41 -10.24
N ALA A 124 -3.85 -11.84 -9.08
CA ALA A 124 -3.04 -12.01 -7.88
C ALA A 124 -1.90 -13.02 -8.10
N TYR A 125 -2.19 -14.13 -8.78
CA TYR A 125 -1.17 -15.11 -9.17
C TYR A 125 -0.12 -14.45 -10.09
N LEU A 126 -0.56 -13.73 -11.12
CA LEU A 126 0.34 -13.00 -12.03
C LEU A 126 1.23 -12.02 -11.27
N GLY A 127 0.72 -11.34 -10.24
CA GLY A 127 1.53 -10.51 -9.34
C GLY A 127 2.64 -11.29 -8.62
N VAL A 128 2.35 -12.52 -8.16
CA VAL A 128 3.36 -13.41 -7.54
C VAL A 128 4.38 -13.92 -8.56
N VAL A 129 3.97 -14.25 -9.79
CA VAL A 129 4.89 -14.65 -10.86
C VAL A 129 5.76 -13.47 -11.29
N ALA A 130 5.19 -12.26 -11.38
CA ALA A 130 5.91 -11.03 -11.60
C ALA A 130 6.95 -10.80 -10.49
N ALA A 131 6.61 -11.02 -9.22
CA ALA A 131 7.58 -10.98 -8.13
C ALA A 131 8.69 -12.03 -8.27
N LEU A 132 8.39 -13.22 -8.78
CA LEU A 132 9.44 -14.20 -9.09
C LEU A 132 10.35 -13.71 -10.23
N VAL A 133 9.80 -13.10 -11.29
CA VAL A 133 10.58 -12.50 -12.38
C VAL A 133 11.48 -11.39 -11.86
N GLY A 134 10.95 -10.49 -11.03
CA GLY A 134 11.70 -9.41 -10.39
C GLY A 134 12.87 -9.93 -9.54
N GLN A 135 12.67 -11.05 -8.85
CA GLN A 135 13.71 -11.73 -8.08
C GLN A 135 14.86 -12.25 -8.96
N VAL A 136 14.59 -12.58 -10.23
CA VAL A 136 15.59 -13.10 -11.19
C VAL A 136 16.34 -11.98 -11.92
N ILE A 137 15.65 -10.96 -12.43
CA ILE A 137 16.23 -9.98 -13.38
C ILE A 137 17.01 -8.83 -12.73
N GLY A 138 16.88 -8.64 -11.41
CA GLY A 138 17.55 -7.57 -10.66
C GLY A 138 16.85 -6.21 -10.79
N SER A 139 17.32 -5.22 -10.01
CA SER A 139 16.59 -3.96 -9.79
C SER A 139 16.38 -3.13 -11.06
N LEU A 140 17.44 -2.79 -11.80
CA LEU A 140 17.32 -1.89 -12.96
C LEU A 140 16.38 -2.44 -14.05
N ARG A 141 16.52 -3.74 -14.39
CA ARG A 141 15.67 -4.38 -15.40
C ARG A 141 14.23 -4.51 -14.92
N ALA A 142 14.02 -4.79 -13.62
CA ALA A 142 12.70 -4.82 -13.03
C ALA A 142 12.02 -3.45 -13.08
N TRP A 143 12.77 -2.36 -12.91
CA TRP A 143 12.23 -1.00 -13.06
C TRP A 143 11.76 -0.69 -14.47
N VAL A 144 12.62 -0.94 -15.47
CA VAL A 144 12.25 -0.70 -16.87
C VAL A 144 11.02 -1.54 -17.24
N ALA A 145 10.99 -2.81 -16.85
CA ALA A 145 9.85 -3.69 -17.06
C ALA A 145 8.59 -3.22 -16.30
N ALA A 146 8.72 -2.75 -15.06
CA ALA A 146 7.61 -2.25 -14.27
C ALA A 146 7.01 -0.96 -14.85
N ILE A 147 7.83 -0.03 -15.34
CA ILE A 147 7.35 1.19 -16.01
C ILE A 147 6.63 0.82 -17.30
N ALA A 148 7.23 -0.01 -18.15
CA ALA A 148 6.63 -0.44 -19.41
C ALA A 148 5.29 -1.18 -19.19
N LEU A 149 5.25 -2.14 -18.25
CA LEU A 149 4.03 -2.88 -17.93
C LEU A 149 3.00 -2.04 -17.18
N GLY A 150 3.42 -1.03 -16.42
CA GLY A 150 2.51 -0.07 -15.79
C GLY A 150 1.82 0.82 -16.83
N LEU A 151 2.60 1.38 -17.76
CA LEU A 151 2.06 2.16 -18.89
C LEU A 151 1.12 1.31 -19.76
N LEU A 152 1.53 0.08 -20.08
CA LEU A 152 0.68 -0.87 -20.77
C LEU A 152 -0.58 -1.21 -19.96
N GLY A 153 -0.44 -1.44 -18.65
CA GLY A 153 -1.54 -1.81 -17.75
C GLY A 153 -2.63 -0.75 -17.64
N VAL A 154 -2.26 0.54 -17.65
CA VAL A 154 -3.20 1.67 -17.60
C VAL A 154 -3.79 2.00 -18.99
N SER A 155 -3.12 1.61 -20.07
CA SER A 155 -3.59 1.83 -21.44
C SER A 155 -4.98 1.19 -21.69
N PRO A 156 -5.72 1.64 -22.73
CA PRO A 156 -7.02 1.05 -23.09
C PRO A 156 -6.96 -0.44 -23.45
N LEU A 157 -5.77 -0.96 -23.77
CA LEU A 157 -5.53 -2.37 -24.09
C LEU A 157 -4.94 -3.14 -22.89
N GLY A 158 -4.72 -2.45 -21.78
CA GLY A 158 -4.06 -2.96 -20.60
C GLY A 158 -4.94 -3.84 -19.72
N VAL A 159 -4.28 -4.59 -18.84
CA VAL A 159 -4.94 -5.41 -17.82
C VAL A 159 -5.92 -4.59 -16.96
N GLY A 160 -5.62 -3.32 -16.70
CA GLY A 160 -6.52 -2.44 -15.95
C GLY A 160 -7.85 -2.20 -16.66
N ALA A 161 -7.81 -1.89 -17.95
CA ALA A 161 -9.03 -1.65 -18.74
C ALA A 161 -9.88 -2.92 -18.84
N TRP A 162 -9.25 -4.08 -19.09
CA TRP A 162 -9.93 -5.38 -19.10
C TRP A 162 -10.54 -5.74 -17.75
N PHE A 163 -9.85 -5.47 -16.65
CA PHE A 163 -10.34 -5.81 -15.33
C PHE A 163 -11.49 -4.89 -14.88
N GLY A 164 -11.39 -3.60 -15.20
CA GLY A 164 -12.48 -2.65 -15.00
C GLY A 164 -13.74 -3.00 -15.80
N SER A 165 -13.59 -3.48 -17.03
CA SER A 165 -14.74 -3.89 -17.86
C SER A 165 -15.39 -5.19 -17.43
N ILE A 166 -14.60 -6.16 -16.93
CA ILE A 166 -15.16 -7.34 -16.27
C ILE A 166 -16.09 -6.89 -15.13
N TRP A 167 -15.69 -5.89 -14.34
CA TRP A 167 -16.51 -5.37 -13.25
C TRP A 167 -17.78 -4.64 -13.73
N THR A 168 -17.69 -3.79 -14.76
CA THR A 168 -18.89 -3.12 -15.30
C THR A 168 -19.90 -4.14 -15.85
N GLY A 169 -19.41 -5.25 -16.43
CA GLY A 169 -20.23 -6.39 -16.83
C GLY A 169 -20.90 -7.11 -15.65
N VAL A 170 -20.21 -7.27 -14.51
CA VAL A 170 -20.81 -7.82 -13.27
C VAL A 170 -21.98 -6.97 -12.78
N VAL A 171 -21.83 -5.65 -12.85
CA VAL A 171 -22.83 -4.68 -12.37
C VAL A 171 -23.98 -4.47 -13.37
N GLY A 172 -23.92 -5.05 -14.56
CA GLY A 172 -24.93 -4.85 -15.60
C GLY A 172 -24.90 -3.45 -16.22
N ARG A 173 -23.77 -2.73 -16.11
CA ARG A 173 -23.52 -1.45 -16.77
C ARG A 173 -22.67 -1.64 -18.03
N SER A 174 -23.09 -2.57 -18.91
CA SER A 174 -22.50 -2.70 -20.25
C SER A 174 -22.99 -1.54 -21.11
N GLY A 175 -22.29 -0.41 -21.07
CA GLY A 175 -22.67 0.75 -21.86
C GLY A 175 -21.76 1.96 -21.66
N GLY A 176 -20.92 2.25 -22.66
CA GLY A 176 -20.76 3.61 -23.16
C GLY A 176 -19.39 4.29 -23.04
N ASN A 177 -18.51 3.89 -22.12
CA ASN A 177 -17.33 4.74 -21.81
C ASN A 177 -15.96 4.20 -22.27
N GLY A 178 -15.91 2.98 -22.82
CA GLY A 178 -14.64 2.37 -23.23
C GLY A 178 -14.19 2.81 -24.63
N GLN A 179 -13.44 3.91 -24.77
CA GLN A 179 -12.77 4.19 -26.04
C GLN A 179 -11.73 3.09 -26.34
N GLY A 180 -11.93 2.30 -27.40
CA GLY A 180 -10.90 1.38 -27.92
C GLY A 180 -11.43 0.07 -28.53
N LEU A 181 -10.54 -0.93 -28.63
CA LEU A 181 -10.84 -2.28 -29.16
C LEU A 181 -12.00 -2.96 -28.40
N HIS A 182 -12.24 -2.52 -27.17
CA HIS A 182 -13.31 -2.97 -26.29
C HIS A 182 -14.71 -2.54 -26.75
N SER A 183 -14.96 -1.24 -27.01
CA SER A 183 -16.24 -0.79 -27.58
C SER A 183 -16.48 -1.36 -28.97
N ALA A 184 -15.40 -1.60 -29.72
CA ALA A 184 -15.49 -2.26 -31.02
C ALA A 184 -15.95 -3.73 -30.89
N LEU A 185 -15.45 -4.47 -29.89
CA LEU A 185 -15.90 -5.83 -29.59
C LEU A 185 -17.32 -5.89 -29.04
N GLU A 186 -17.71 -4.98 -28.15
CA GLU A 186 -19.10 -4.88 -27.66
C GLU A 186 -20.07 -4.57 -28.81
N GLY A 187 -19.72 -3.62 -29.68
CA GLY A 187 -20.50 -3.30 -30.87
C GLY A 187 -20.61 -4.47 -31.85
N PHE A 188 -19.58 -5.33 -31.94
CA PHE A 188 -19.57 -6.51 -32.79
C PHE A 188 -20.37 -7.68 -32.21
N LEU A 189 -20.40 -7.85 -30.88
CA LEU A 189 -21.03 -8.97 -30.19
C LEU A 189 -22.51 -8.74 -29.84
N GLY A 190 -23.04 -7.52 -30.04
CA GLY A 190 -24.44 -7.16 -29.81
C GLY A 190 -24.77 -6.78 -28.35
N HIS A 191 -25.98 -6.23 -28.13
CA HIS A 191 -26.43 -5.70 -26.83
C HIS A 191 -26.55 -6.75 -25.70
N ASP A 192 -26.64 -8.05 -26.04
CA ASP A 192 -26.55 -9.16 -25.06
C ASP A 192 -25.10 -9.54 -24.69
N GLY A 193 -24.11 -8.78 -25.18
CA GLY A 193 -22.68 -9.06 -25.11
C GLY A 193 -22.00 -8.82 -23.75
N GLY A 194 -22.72 -8.36 -22.72
CA GLY A 194 -22.11 -8.13 -21.39
C GLY A 194 -21.51 -9.42 -20.79
N LEU A 195 -22.16 -10.56 -20.98
CA LEU A 195 -21.70 -11.86 -20.48
C LEU A 195 -20.54 -12.41 -21.33
N SER A 196 -20.56 -12.19 -22.65
CA SER A 196 -19.48 -12.63 -23.55
C SER A 196 -18.17 -11.91 -23.27
N LEU A 197 -18.23 -10.61 -22.96
CA LEU A 197 -17.08 -9.78 -22.64
C LEU A 197 -16.40 -10.14 -21.32
N VAL A 198 -17.21 -10.37 -20.27
CA VAL A 198 -16.73 -10.83 -18.95
C VAL A 198 -16.03 -12.18 -19.08
N LEU A 199 -16.61 -13.10 -19.84
CA LEU A 199 -16.03 -14.41 -20.09
C LEU A 199 -14.73 -14.31 -20.88
N VAL A 200 -14.69 -13.52 -21.97
CA VAL A 200 -13.49 -13.31 -22.78
C VAL A 200 -12.37 -12.69 -21.96
N GLY A 201 -12.66 -11.67 -21.14
CA GLY A 201 -11.67 -11.04 -20.26
C GLY A 201 -11.11 -12.01 -19.23
N ALA A 202 -11.97 -12.81 -18.59
CA ALA A 202 -11.55 -13.83 -17.63
C ALA A 202 -10.70 -14.92 -18.30
N LEU A 203 -11.11 -15.43 -19.46
CA LEU A 203 -10.37 -16.42 -20.24
C LEU A 203 -9.02 -15.89 -20.72
N ALA A 204 -8.95 -14.62 -21.16
CA ALA A 204 -7.71 -13.98 -21.56
C ALA A 204 -6.71 -13.90 -20.39
N LEU A 205 -7.15 -13.47 -19.20
CA LEU A 205 -6.31 -13.43 -18.01
C LEU A 205 -5.84 -14.82 -17.57
N LEU A 206 -6.72 -15.82 -17.63
CA LEU A 206 -6.36 -17.21 -17.36
C LEU A 206 -5.37 -17.77 -18.40
N GLY A 207 -5.51 -17.41 -19.68
CA GLY A 207 -4.58 -17.76 -20.74
C GLY A 207 -3.19 -17.15 -20.52
N VAL A 208 -3.13 -15.86 -20.17
CA VAL A 208 -1.88 -15.18 -19.80
C VAL A 208 -1.23 -15.83 -18.58
N LEU A 209 -2.03 -16.17 -17.57
CA LEU A 209 -1.53 -16.91 -16.41
C LEU A 209 -0.98 -18.28 -16.82
N ALA A 210 -1.70 -19.07 -17.61
CA ALA A 210 -1.24 -20.37 -18.07
C ALA A 210 0.11 -20.27 -18.81
N ALA A 211 0.26 -19.29 -19.71
CA ALA A 211 1.53 -19.01 -20.37
C ALA A 211 2.64 -18.62 -19.38
N ALA A 212 2.33 -17.79 -18.37
CA ALA A 212 3.28 -17.40 -17.34
C ALA A 212 3.72 -18.60 -16.47
N LEU A 213 2.81 -19.53 -16.15
CA LEU A 213 3.10 -20.72 -15.35
C LEU A 213 4.11 -21.67 -16.01
N VAL A 214 4.09 -21.76 -17.34
CA VAL A 214 5.07 -22.56 -18.11
C VAL A 214 6.50 -22.05 -17.86
N SER A 215 6.67 -20.76 -17.58
CA SER A 215 7.98 -20.16 -17.31
C SER A 215 8.50 -20.40 -15.88
N VAL A 216 7.62 -20.71 -14.92
CA VAL A 216 7.96 -20.78 -13.48
C VAL A 216 9.10 -21.75 -13.16
N PRO A 217 9.14 -23.00 -13.68
CA PRO A 217 10.24 -23.92 -13.39
C PRO A 217 11.60 -23.36 -13.83
N ARG A 218 11.66 -22.72 -15.00
CA ARG A 218 12.88 -22.09 -15.53
C ARG A 218 13.27 -20.86 -14.71
N LEU A 219 12.31 -20.08 -14.24
CA LEU A 219 12.56 -18.93 -13.37
C LEU A 219 13.15 -19.37 -12.02
N LEU A 220 12.60 -20.42 -11.41
CA LEU A 220 13.12 -20.98 -10.16
C LEU A 220 14.56 -21.51 -10.31
N ASP A 221 14.86 -22.16 -11.43
CA ASP A 221 16.22 -22.65 -11.72
C ASP A 221 17.23 -21.51 -11.98
N ARG A 222 16.77 -20.31 -12.37
CA ARG A 222 17.60 -19.11 -12.61
C ARG A 222 17.84 -18.23 -11.38
N LEU A 223 17.19 -18.52 -10.24
CA LEU A 223 17.39 -17.74 -9.01
C LEU A 223 18.85 -17.83 -8.57
N ARG A 224 19.44 -16.71 -8.12
CA ARG A 224 20.83 -16.66 -7.65
C ARG A 224 20.93 -16.96 -6.15
N GLY A 225 21.89 -17.79 -5.74
CA GLY A 225 22.05 -18.22 -4.33
C GLY A 225 22.27 -17.04 -3.39
N ASP A 226 23.17 -16.12 -3.75
CA ASP A 226 23.49 -14.95 -2.93
C ASP A 226 22.32 -13.98 -2.77
N ALA A 227 21.46 -13.88 -3.79
CA ALA A 227 20.25 -13.07 -3.72
C ALA A 227 19.24 -13.69 -2.74
N LEU A 228 19.03 -15.01 -2.83
CA LEU A 228 18.18 -15.75 -1.89
C LEU A 228 18.68 -15.63 -0.45
N LEU A 229 19.98 -15.80 -0.22
CA LEU A 229 20.56 -15.72 1.12
C LEU A 229 20.44 -14.31 1.71
N ARG A 230 20.69 -13.26 0.92
CA ARG A 230 20.49 -11.87 1.36
C ARG A 230 19.04 -11.59 1.74
N GLN A 231 18.09 -12.02 0.91
CA GLN A 231 16.66 -11.83 1.19
C GLN A 231 16.20 -12.66 2.40
N ALA A 232 16.73 -13.87 2.58
CA ALA A 232 16.44 -14.73 3.72
C ALA A 232 16.95 -14.11 5.03
N ARG A 233 18.19 -13.60 5.07
CA ARG A 233 18.76 -12.92 6.25
C ARG A 233 17.97 -11.67 6.64
N ARG A 234 17.55 -10.87 5.65
CA ARG A 234 16.69 -9.70 5.91
C ARG A 234 15.35 -10.10 6.51
N ARG A 235 14.73 -11.16 5.99
CA ARG A 235 13.47 -11.70 6.52
C ARG A 235 13.63 -12.23 7.93
N GLU A 236 14.69 -12.97 8.23
CA GLU A 236 14.98 -13.50 9.56
C GLU A 236 15.20 -12.37 10.57
N ALA A 237 16.03 -11.37 10.23
CA ALA A 237 16.23 -10.20 11.07
C ALA A 237 14.91 -9.45 11.34
N ALA A 238 14.08 -9.28 10.30
CA ALA A 238 12.78 -8.64 10.45
C ALA A 238 11.80 -9.48 11.31
N ALA A 239 11.81 -10.80 11.16
CA ALA A 239 10.97 -11.70 11.93
C ALA A 239 11.39 -11.73 13.41
N PHE A 240 12.70 -11.72 13.68
CA PHE A 240 13.24 -11.66 15.03
C PHE A 240 12.85 -10.35 15.74
N ALA A 241 13.04 -9.20 15.07
CA ALA A 241 12.63 -7.91 15.61
C ALA A 241 11.10 -7.83 15.83
N ALA A 242 10.30 -8.35 14.89
CA ALA A 242 8.85 -8.42 15.06
C ALA A 242 8.43 -9.32 16.23
N ALA A 243 9.09 -10.47 16.41
CA ALA A 243 8.85 -11.38 17.55
C ALA A 243 9.22 -10.74 18.90
N ALA A 244 10.22 -9.85 18.92
CA ALA A 244 10.58 -9.05 20.09
C ALA A 244 9.62 -7.86 20.36
N GLY A 245 8.65 -7.62 19.46
CA GLY A 245 7.74 -6.46 19.52
C GLY A 245 8.35 -5.16 19.00
N GLU A 246 9.51 -5.21 18.33
CA GLU A 246 10.21 -4.07 17.76
C GLU A 246 9.87 -3.89 16.26
N LEU A 247 8.69 -3.33 15.98
CA LEU A 247 8.23 -3.09 14.61
C LEU A 247 9.14 -2.11 13.84
N SER A 248 9.71 -1.12 14.53
CA SER A 248 10.70 -0.20 13.96
C SER A 248 11.97 -0.94 13.52
N GLY A 249 12.47 -1.87 14.34
CA GLY A 249 13.58 -2.78 14.00
C GLY A 249 13.25 -3.69 12.83
N ALA A 250 12.03 -4.24 12.78
CA ALA A 250 11.58 -5.08 11.68
C ALA A 250 11.54 -4.32 10.34
N SER A 251 11.10 -3.06 10.35
CA SER A 251 11.14 -2.19 9.18
C SER A 251 12.57 -1.78 8.78
N ALA A 252 13.46 -1.61 9.76
CA ALA A 252 14.85 -1.22 9.54
C ALA A 252 15.63 -2.28 8.74
N ALA A 253 15.33 -3.56 8.94
CA ALA A 253 15.92 -4.67 8.18
C ALA A 253 15.65 -4.60 6.66
N TYR A 254 14.61 -3.87 6.25
CA TYR A 254 14.24 -3.66 4.85
C TYR A 254 14.61 -2.28 4.31
N ARG A 255 15.31 -1.43 5.09
CA ARG A 255 15.77 -0.14 4.57
C ARG A 255 16.76 -0.35 3.43
N GLU A 256 16.47 0.31 2.31
CA GLU A 256 17.32 0.28 1.13
C GLU A 256 18.58 1.11 1.40
N LEU A 257 19.73 0.62 0.97
CA LEU A 257 20.94 1.44 0.92
C LEU A 257 20.84 2.41 -0.27
N PRO A 258 21.41 3.63 -0.18
CA PRO A 258 21.51 4.54 -1.30
C PRO A 258 22.11 3.86 -2.54
N SER A 259 21.31 3.70 -3.59
CA SER A 259 21.68 2.92 -4.78
C SER A 259 21.94 3.79 -6.01
N VAL A 260 21.31 4.97 -6.09
CA VAL A 260 21.41 5.92 -7.22
C VAL A 260 21.79 7.32 -6.68
N GLY A 261 22.20 8.24 -7.56
CA GLY A 261 22.29 9.66 -7.21
C GLY A 261 23.50 10.04 -6.35
N ARG A 262 24.61 9.30 -6.45
CA ARG A 262 25.86 9.60 -5.73
C ARG A 262 26.47 10.95 -6.12
N GLY A 263 26.30 11.38 -7.38
CA GLY A 263 26.75 12.68 -7.88
C GLY A 263 25.76 13.84 -7.64
N LEU A 264 24.59 13.57 -7.06
CA LEU A 264 23.64 14.64 -6.74
C LEU A 264 24.13 15.41 -5.51
N HIS A 265 24.22 16.73 -5.66
CA HIS A 265 24.58 17.64 -4.58
C HIS A 265 23.36 17.84 -3.68
N ALA A 266 23.44 17.32 -2.45
CA ALA A 266 22.38 17.48 -1.44
C ALA A 266 22.51 18.80 -0.67
N VAL A 267 23.64 19.48 -0.78
CA VAL A 267 23.91 20.77 -0.14
C VAL A 267 23.98 21.81 -1.25
N VAL A 268 23.03 22.73 -1.24
CA VAL A 268 22.93 23.82 -2.20
C VAL A 268 22.83 25.13 -1.42
N GLY A 269 23.49 26.18 -1.92
CA GLY A 269 23.36 27.53 -1.36
C GLY A 269 21.96 28.13 -1.63
N GLY A 270 21.59 29.16 -0.87
CA GLY A 270 20.31 29.87 -1.04
C GLY A 270 19.42 29.81 0.22
N PRO A 271 18.11 30.12 0.07
CA PRO A 271 17.17 30.12 1.19
C PRO A 271 17.09 28.75 1.88
N ARG A 272 16.99 28.75 3.22
CA ARG A 272 16.98 27.53 4.05
C ARG A 272 15.89 26.52 3.65
N VAL A 273 14.72 27.01 3.24
CA VAL A 273 13.61 26.18 2.76
C VAL A 273 14.02 25.40 1.51
N LEU A 274 14.66 26.07 0.55
CA LEU A 274 15.09 25.44 -0.69
C LEU A 274 16.20 24.42 -0.44
N SER A 275 17.20 24.76 0.38
CA SER A 275 18.30 23.84 0.68
C SER A 275 17.80 22.57 1.39
N MET A 276 16.82 22.69 2.30
CA MET A 276 16.23 21.54 2.97
C MET A 276 15.34 20.71 2.03
N LEU A 277 14.53 21.37 1.20
CA LEU A 277 13.71 20.70 0.19
C LEU A 277 14.56 19.89 -0.79
N VAL A 278 15.66 20.46 -1.28
CA VAL A 278 16.61 19.77 -2.17
C VAL A 278 17.26 18.60 -1.46
N ARG A 279 17.67 18.77 -0.19
CA ARG A 279 18.26 17.69 0.61
C ARG A 279 17.30 16.50 0.75
N ASP A 280 16.04 16.76 1.10
CA ASP A 280 15.03 15.72 1.29
C ASP A 280 14.66 15.05 -0.05
N ALA A 281 14.53 15.82 -1.12
CA ALA A 281 14.30 15.31 -2.47
C ALA A 281 15.46 14.41 -2.95
N VAL A 282 16.72 14.84 -2.75
CA VAL A 282 17.90 14.02 -3.07
C VAL A 282 17.94 12.76 -2.21
N GLY A 283 17.55 12.84 -0.92
CA GLY A 283 17.40 11.70 -0.04
C GLY A 283 16.42 10.66 -0.60
N ALA A 284 15.23 11.10 -1.03
CA ALA A 284 14.24 10.25 -1.66
C ALA A 284 14.74 9.65 -2.99
N LEU A 285 15.41 10.44 -3.83
CA LEU A 285 15.95 9.99 -5.13
C LEU A 285 17.05 8.93 -4.98
N ARG A 286 17.80 8.94 -3.87
CA ARG A 286 18.84 7.95 -3.56
C ARG A 286 18.28 6.58 -3.20
N THR A 287 17.01 6.49 -2.79
CA THR A 287 16.31 5.23 -2.48
C THR A 287 15.08 5.06 -3.39
N PRO A 288 15.29 4.79 -4.70
CA PRO A 288 14.21 4.84 -5.68
C PRO A 288 13.10 3.83 -5.40
N GLN A 289 13.41 2.64 -4.86
CA GLN A 289 12.38 1.63 -4.59
C GLN A 289 11.49 2.07 -3.44
N ARG A 290 12.12 2.54 -2.35
CA ARG A 290 11.39 3.10 -1.21
C ARG A 290 10.49 4.26 -1.65
N THR A 291 10.98 5.14 -2.52
CA THR A 291 10.24 6.30 -3.02
C THR A 291 9.07 5.92 -3.90
N ALA A 292 9.22 5.01 -4.87
CA ALA A 292 8.07 4.61 -5.70
C ALA A 292 7.03 3.80 -4.93
N PHE A 293 7.43 2.91 -4.01
CA PHE A 293 6.46 2.25 -3.14
C PHE A 293 5.73 3.25 -2.25
N GLY A 294 6.41 4.30 -1.79
CA GLY A 294 5.78 5.44 -1.13
C GLY A 294 4.75 6.13 -2.03
N LEU A 295 5.13 6.53 -3.24
CA LEU A 295 4.23 7.20 -4.19
C LEU A 295 2.99 6.35 -4.50
N VAL A 296 3.19 5.07 -4.83
CA VAL A 296 2.10 4.13 -5.10
C VAL A 296 1.22 3.97 -3.86
N GLY A 297 1.82 3.82 -2.68
CA GLY A 297 1.07 3.73 -1.43
C GLY A 297 0.24 4.98 -1.16
N VAL A 298 0.76 6.17 -1.46
CA VAL A 298 0.02 7.45 -1.37
C VAL A 298 -1.14 7.47 -2.35
N VAL A 299 -0.95 7.04 -3.60
CA VAL A 299 -2.03 6.94 -4.59
C VAL A 299 -3.12 5.97 -4.12
N VAL A 300 -2.75 4.74 -3.72
CA VAL A 300 -3.72 3.73 -3.25
C VAL A 300 -4.45 4.22 -2.00
N ALA A 301 -3.74 4.82 -1.05
CA ALA A 301 -4.34 5.39 0.15
C ALA A 301 -5.32 6.54 -0.14
N ALA A 302 -4.96 7.43 -1.07
CA ALA A 302 -5.83 8.51 -1.51
C ALA A 302 -7.08 7.98 -2.22
N LEU A 303 -6.95 6.96 -3.07
CA LEU A 303 -8.09 6.29 -3.70
C LEU A 303 -9.00 5.63 -2.65
N LEU A 304 -8.42 4.93 -1.66
CA LEU A 304 -9.16 4.32 -0.55
C LEU A 304 -9.92 5.35 0.30
N MET A 305 -9.30 6.48 0.63
CA MET A 305 -9.98 7.56 1.34
C MET A 305 -11.02 8.26 0.46
N GLY A 306 -10.76 8.36 -0.86
CA GLY A 306 -11.70 8.88 -1.85
C GLY A 306 -12.93 8.01 -2.05
N LEU A 307 -12.94 6.77 -1.53
CA LEU A 307 -14.13 5.91 -1.50
C LEU A 307 -15.20 6.46 -0.55
N ALA A 308 -14.80 7.26 0.44
CA ALA A 308 -15.72 7.89 1.38
C ALA A 308 -16.46 9.05 0.71
N VAL A 309 -17.44 8.72 -0.13
CA VAL A 309 -18.35 9.68 -0.77
C VAL A 309 -19.65 9.81 0.02
N SER A 310 -20.02 8.77 0.76
CA SER A 310 -21.20 8.71 1.61
C SER A 310 -20.88 8.04 2.95
N PRO A 311 -21.61 8.36 4.05
CA PRO A 311 -21.42 7.69 5.32
C PRO A 311 -21.96 6.26 5.26
N SER A 312 -21.08 5.27 5.42
CA SER A 312 -21.40 3.84 5.52
C SER A 312 -20.28 3.14 6.29
N ALA A 313 -20.53 1.93 6.77
CA ALA A 313 -19.47 1.16 7.44
C ALA A 313 -18.32 0.79 6.49
N VAL A 314 -18.60 0.57 5.20
CA VAL A 314 -17.57 0.25 4.18
C VAL A 314 -16.68 1.45 3.90
N THR A 315 -17.29 2.62 3.71
CA THR A 315 -16.53 3.86 3.51
C THR A 315 -15.73 4.26 4.73
N ALA A 316 -16.23 3.99 5.95
CA ALA A 316 -15.47 4.13 7.18
C ALA A 316 -14.24 3.21 7.21
N LEU A 317 -14.39 1.94 6.86
CA LEU A 317 -13.26 1.00 6.80
C LEU A 317 -12.25 1.37 5.70
N ALA A 318 -12.73 1.84 4.55
CA ALA A 318 -11.89 2.34 3.47
C ALA A 318 -11.09 3.58 3.89
N ALA A 319 -11.73 4.53 4.56
CA ALA A 319 -11.08 5.69 5.15
C ALA A 319 -10.06 5.32 6.21
N LEU A 320 -10.40 4.41 7.12
CA LEU A 320 -9.50 3.90 8.16
C LEU A 320 -8.26 3.24 7.56
N GLY A 321 -8.47 2.29 6.64
CA GLY A 321 -7.39 1.57 5.96
C GLY A 321 -6.55 2.48 5.07
N GLY A 322 -7.20 3.41 4.36
CA GLY A 322 -6.55 4.45 3.57
C GLY A 322 -5.71 5.38 4.42
N SER A 323 -6.16 5.76 5.61
CA SER A 323 -5.41 6.62 6.53
C SER A 323 -4.18 5.93 7.10
N ILE A 324 -4.32 4.66 7.51
CA ILE A 324 -3.19 3.82 7.95
C ILE A 324 -2.18 3.66 6.80
N LEU A 325 -2.66 3.34 5.60
CA LEU A 325 -1.80 3.18 4.43
C LEU A 325 -1.12 4.49 4.05
N MET A 326 -1.82 5.64 4.10
CA MET A 326 -1.27 6.97 3.83
C MET A 326 -0.15 7.26 4.81
N PHE A 327 -0.41 7.06 6.11
CA PHE A 327 0.62 7.18 7.14
C PHE A 327 1.83 6.35 6.74
N LEU A 328 1.69 5.03 6.56
CA LEU A 328 2.78 4.11 6.19
C LEU A 328 3.52 4.53 4.90
N ALA A 329 2.79 4.91 3.86
CA ALA A 329 3.31 5.28 2.55
C ALA A 329 4.10 6.60 2.58
N LEU A 330 3.84 7.48 3.55
CA LEU A 330 4.54 8.75 3.69
C LEU A 330 5.96 8.61 4.28
N ALA A 331 6.31 7.44 4.84
CA ALA A 331 7.61 7.19 5.49
C ALA A 331 8.85 7.58 4.66
N PRO A 332 8.91 7.40 3.33
CA PRO A 332 10.06 7.80 2.53
C PRO A 332 10.27 9.31 2.46
N PHE A 333 9.18 10.07 2.57
CA PHE A 333 9.17 11.53 2.38
C PHE A 333 9.31 12.29 3.69
N THR A 334 9.24 11.60 4.83
CA THR A 334 9.32 12.20 6.17
C THR A 334 10.63 11.88 6.90
N GLU A 335 11.64 11.40 6.17
CA GLU A 335 12.93 11.02 6.73
C GLU A 335 13.67 12.22 7.38
N GLY A 336 13.44 13.43 6.86
CA GLY A 336 13.94 14.67 7.44
C GLY A 336 13.53 14.89 8.90
N PHE A 337 12.29 14.57 9.28
CA PHE A 337 11.86 14.67 10.68
C PHE A 337 12.67 13.77 11.60
N ARG A 338 13.02 12.56 11.15
CA ARG A 338 13.86 11.65 11.94
C ARG A 338 15.26 12.22 12.11
N HIS A 339 15.86 12.72 11.03
CA HIS A 339 17.17 13.37 11.12
C HIS A 339 17.17 14.59 12.05
N ALA A 340 16.12 15.40 12.04
CA ALA A 340 15.98 16.52 12.97
C ALA A 340 15.77 16.06 14.42
N ALA A 341 15.04 14.97 14.64
CA ALA A 341 14.87 14.37 15.96
C ALA A 341 16.19 13.82 16.52
N ASP A 342 16.94 13.07 15.70
CA ASP A 342 18.26 12.54 16.05
C ASP A 342 19.25 13.67 16.37
N ALA A 343 19.24 14.74 15.56
CA ALA A 343 20.06 15.94 15.80
C ALA A 343 19.64 16.70 17.06
N ALA A 344 18.38 16.62 17.47
CA ALA A 344 17.88 17.26 18.69
C ALA A 344 18.32 16.56 19.97
N ALA A 345 18.63 15.26 19.90
CA ALA A 345 19.17 14.47 21.00
C ALA A 345 20.70 14.59 21.14
N GLY A 346 21.39 15.07 20.09
CA GLY A 346 22.84 15.30 20.09
C GLY A 346 23.24 16.75 20.40
N ALA A 347 24.55 17.05 20.33
CA ALA A 347 25.05 18.42 20.39
C ALA A 347 24.42 19.25 19.25
N ALA A 348 24.14 20.54 19.48
CA ALA A 348 23.53 21.41 18.49
C ALA A 348 24.52 21.75 17.35
N VAL A 349 24.78 20.80 16.44
CA VAL A 349 25.77 20.92 15.36
C VAL A 349 25.37 21.98 14.32
N PHE A 350 24.07 22.26 14.16
CA PHE A 350 23.56 23.08 13.05
C PHE A 350 23.17 24.52 13.41
N GLY A 351 23.35 24.95 14.67
CA GLY A 351 23.01 26.30 15.13
C GLY A 351 21.55 26.74 14.91
N THR A 352 20.67 25.80 14.54
CA THR A 352 19.26 26.04 14.18
C THR A 352 18.37 25.36 15.21
N PRO A 353 17.31 26.04 15.69
CA PRO A 353 16.40 25.45 16.66
C PRO A 353 15.67 24.26 16.02
N THR A 354 15.52 23.16 16.78
CA THR A 354 14.86 21.93 16.32
C THR A 354 13.46 22.16 15.75
N ALA A 355 12.69 23.09 16.33
CA ALA A 355 11.35 23.41 15.84
C ALA A 355 11.39 23.97 14.40
N GLU A 356 12.38 24.82 14.08
CA GLU A 356 12.58 25.34 12.72
C GLU A 356 12.96 24.20 11.77
N GLN A 357 13.85 23.28 12.19
CA GLN A 357 14.23 22.13 11.36
C GLN A 357 13.03 21.24 11.01
N PHE A 358 12.13 20.99 11.96
CA PHE A 358 10.88 20.28 11.69
C PHE A 358 10.01 21.03 10.69
N LEU A 359 9.79 22.34 10.85
CA LEU A 359 9.00 23.11 9.89
C LEU A 359 9.58 23.09 8.48
N LEU A 360 10.91 23.19 8.35
CA LEU A 360 11.59 23.11 7.05
C LEU A 360 11.43 21.73 6.40
N HIS A 361 11.54 20.65 7.18
CA HIS A 361 11.34 19.28 6.71
C HIS A 361 9.88 18.90 6.43
N ALA A 362 8.90 19.68 6.91
CA ALA A 362 7.50 19.46 6.58
C ALA A 362 7.17 19.83 5.12
N VAL A 363 7.96 20.72 4.51
CA VAL A 363 7.68 21.24 3.15
C VAL A 363 7.70 20.13 2.10
N PHE A 364 8.67 19.23 2.15
CA PHE A 364 8.79 18.15 1.16
C PHE A 364 7.59 17.18 1.15
N PRO A 365 7.18 16.54 2.26
CA PRO A 365 6.02 15.67 2.26
C PRO A 365 4.70 16.41 1.96
N LEU A 366 4.58 17.70 2.33
CA LEU A 366 3.43 18.53 1.94
C LEU A 366 3.33 18.68 0.43
N ILE A 367 4.43 19.00 -0.26
CA ILE A 367 4.47 19.09 -1.73
C ILE A 367 4.10 17.75 -2.37
N VAL A 368 4.66 16.64 -1.86
CA VAL A 368 4.34 15.30 -2.36
C VAL A 368 2.84 15.00 -2.22
N ILE A 369 2.22 15.31 -1.07
CA ILE A 369 0.79 15.12 -0.87
C ILE A 369 -0.02 15.99 -1.84
N LEU A 370 0.26 17.29 -1.90
CA LEU A 370 -0.47 18.23 -2.76
C LEU A 370 -0.42 17.79 -4.23
N LEU A 371 0.76 17.37 -4.72
CA LEU A 371 0.93 16.92 -6.10
C LEU A 371 0.28 15.54 -6.33
N VAL A 372 0.63 14.53 -5.54
CA VAL A 372 0.24 13.15 -5.81
C VAL A 372 -1.23 12.93 -5.48
N VAL A 373 -1.69 13.37 -4.32
CA VAL A 373 -3.11 13.26 -3.92
C VAL A 373 -3.96 14.18 -4.80
N GLY A 374 -3.51 15.41 -5.07
CA GLY A 374 -4.20 16.34 -5.96
C GLY A 374 -4.40 15.76 -7.37
N VAL A 375 -3.34 15.25 -8.01
CA VAL A 375 -3.43 14.58 -9.32
C VAL A 375 -4.31 13.34 -9.26
N THR A 376 -4.18 12.52 -8.21
CA THR A 376 -5.02 11.32 -8.03
C THR A 376 -6.50 11.68 -7.98
N LEU A 377 -6.86 12.73 -7.23
CA LEU A 377 -8.24 13.20 -7.13
C LEU A 377 -8.75 13.79 -8.45
N LEU A 378 -7.93 14.57 -9.17
CA LEU A 378 -8.29 15.12 -10.48
C LEU A 378 -8.58 14.02 -11.50
N VAL A 379 -7.74 12.97 -11.54
CA VAL A 379 -7.88 11.85 -12.49
C VAL A 379 -9.05 10.94 -12.12
N SER A 380 -9.24 10.63 -10.84
CA SER A 380 -10.23 9.63 -10.40
C SER A 380 -11.66 10.14 -10.23
N SER A 381 -11.86 11.45 -10.03
CA SER A 381 -13.17 12.00 -9.67
C SER A 381 -13.81 12.90 -10.73
N GLY A 382 -13.14 13.13 -11.87
CA GLY A 382 -13.60 14.08 -12.89
C GLY A 382 -13.81 15.51 -12.36
N GLY A 383 -13.17 15.86 -11.23
CA GLY A 383 -13.29 17.17 -10.57
C GLY A 383 -14.35 17.27 -9.47
N GLY A 384 -15.16 16.23 -9.23
CA GLY A 384 -16.23 16.23 -8.21
C GLY A 384 -15.84 15.65 -6.84
N GLY A 385 -14.63 15.11 -6.70
CA GLY A 385 -14.16 14.50 -5.45
C GLY A 385 -13.92 15.55 -4.37
N GLY A 386 -14.56 15.39 -3.21
CA GLY A 386 -14.38 16.27 -2.07
C GLY A 386 -12.92 16.31 -1.59
N ALA A 387 -12.53 17.40 -0.91
CA ALA A 387 -11.16 17.60 -0.42
C ALA A 387 -10.76 16.69 0.76
N ALA A 388 -11.65 15.80 1.21
CA ALA A 388 -11.46 14.95 2.38
C ALA A 388 -10.16 14.10 2.34
N PRO A 389 -9.84 13.39 1.24
CA PRO A 389 -8.60 12.60 1.15
C PRO A 389 -7.36 13.48 1.24
N LEU A 390 -7.42 14.70 0.68
CA LEU A 390 -6.33 15.67 0.77
C LEU A 390 -6.14 16.15 2.20
N LEU A 391 -7.21 16.57 2.88
CA LEU A 391 -7.15 17.02 4.28
C LEU A 391 -6.64 15.92 5.21
N ALA A 392 -7.15 14.70 5.07
CA ALA A 392 -6.69 13.55 5.85
C ALA A 392 -5.20 13.23 5.58
N SER A 393 -4.74 13.35 4.33
CA SER A 393 -3.33 13.15 3.98
C SER A 393 -2.43 14.23 4.57
N LEU A 394 -2.86 15.50 4.54
CA LEU A 394 -2.13 16.61 5.15
C LEU A 394 -1.98 16.41 6.67
N ALA A 395 -3.00 15.90 7.35
CA ALA A 395 -2.93 15.54 8.76
C ALA A 395 -1.82 14.50 9.05
N MET A 396 -1.57 13.57 8.13
CA MET A 396 -0.54 12.54 8.30
C MET A 396 0.88 13.12 8.37
N VAL A 397 1.13 14.32 7.82
CA VAL A 397 2.42 15.00 7.98
C VAL A 397 2.67 15.34 9.45
N ALA A 398 1.65 15.86 10.15
CA ALA A 398 1.75 16.16 11.58
C ALA A 398 1.91 14.89 12.42
N VAL A 399 1.21 13.80 12.06
CA VAL A 399 1.38 12.49 12.73
C VAL A 399 2.79 11.94 12.53
N ARG A 400 3.39 12.12 11.34
CA ARG A 400 4.77 11.72 11.06
C ARG A 400 5.81 12.56 11.83
N ALA A 401 5.57 13.85 12.00
CA ALA A 401 6.38 14.69 12.87
C ALA A 401 6.32 14.21 14.33
N TYR A 402 5.12 13.89 14.83
CA TYR A 402 4.92 13.35 16.17
C TYR A 402 5.60 12.00 16.41
N GLU A 403 5.54 11.11 15.41
CA GLU A 403 6.23 9.82 15.44
C GLU A 403 7.75 9.99 15.50
N ALA A 404 8.30 10.94 14.73
CA ALA A 404 9.75 11.17 14.72
C ALA A 404 10.29 11.58 16.09
N GLY A 405 9.49 12.28 16.90
CA GLY A 405 9.86 12.65 18.27
C GLY A 405 9.74 11.52 19.31
N ARG A 406 9.28 10.31 18.96
CA ARG A 406 8.96 9.25 19.94
C ARG A 406 10.18 8.77 20.75
N GLY A 407 11.38 8.75 20.16
CA GLY A 407 12.60 8.26 20.80
C GLY A 407 12.65 6.74 20.98
N HIS A 408 13.57 6.26 21.82
CA HIS A 408 13.74 4.83 22.12
C HIS A 408 12.62 4.31 23.03
N LEU A 409 12.38 3.00 22.98
CA LEU A 409 11.42 2.36 23.89
C LEU A 409 11.88 2.53 25.35
N PRO A 410 11.05 3.09 26.25
CA PRO A 410 11.43 3.25 27.65
C PRO A 410 11.79 1.91 28.31
N PRO A 411 12.88 1.83 29.11
CA PRO A 411 13.28 0.59 29.78
C PRO A 411 12.19 -0.02 30.66
N LEU A 412 11.31 0.80 31.24
CA LEU A 412 10.17 0.34 32.03
C LEU A 412 9.19 -0.54 31.23
N LEU A 413 9.08 -0.31 29.91
CA LEU A 413 8.22 -1.13 29.04
C LEU A 413 8.88 -2.46 28.63
N LEU A 414 10.17 -2.64 28.95
CA LEU A 414 10.90 -3.89 28.74
C LEU A 414 10.85 -4.81 29.96
N THR A 415 10.47 -4.30 31.13
CA THR A 415 10.31 -5.11 32.35
C THR A 415 8.93 -5.78 32.37
N PRO A 416 8.83 -7.07 32.74
CA PRO A 416 7.55 -7.74 32.89
C PRO A 416 6.63 -6.99 33.87
N MET A 417 5.35 -6.86 33.51
CA MET A 417 4.30 -6.27 34.33
C MET A 417 3.23 -7.33 34.61
N PRO A 418 3.40 -8.14 35.67
CA PRO A 418 2.48 -9.24 35.95
C PRO A 418 1.08 -8.72 36.28
N SER A 419 0.06 -9.32 35.66
CA SER A 419 -1.36 -9.11 35.97
C SER A 419 -2.11 -10.44 35.97
N GLU A 420 -3.36 -10.43 36.44
CA GLU A 420 -4.24 -11.61 36.42
C GLU A 420 -4.50 -12.16 35.00
N VAL A 421 -4.36 -11.31 33.97
CA VAL A 421 -4.57 -11.68 32.55
C VAL A 421 -3.25 -12.02 31.83
N GLY A 422 -2.11 -11.95 32.52
CA GLY A 422 -0.77 -12.18 31.98
C GLY A 422 0.14 -10.94 32.01
N ASP A 423 1.19 -10.93 31.21
CA ASP A 423 2.16 -9.82 31.16
C ASP A 423 1.63 -8.64 30.34
N VAL A 424 1.26 -7.54 31.01
CA VAL A 424 0.70 -6.32 30.39
C VAL A 424 1.78 -5.53 29.63
N SER A 425 3.06 -5.79 29.88
CA SER A 425 4.17 -5.12 29.21
C SER A 425 4.09 -5.28 27.67
N VAL A 426 3.52 -6.39 27.19
CA VAL A 426 3.32 -6.66 25.76
C VAL A 426 2.31 -5.68 25.16
N LEU A 427 1.19 -5.44 25.84
CA LEU A 427 0.18 -4.49 25.40
C LEU A 427 0.72 -3.05 25.44
N ALA A 428 1.42 -2.68 26.50
CA ALA A 428 2.03 -1.37 26.63
C ALA A 428 3.07 -1.11 25.51
N ARG A 429 3.89 -2.12 25.18
CA ARG A 429 4.81 -2.08 24.03
C ARG A 429 4.07 -1.92 22.72
N LEU A 430 3.00 -2.68 22.49
CA LEU A 430 2.20 -2.57 21.26
C LEU A 430 1.56 -1.19 21.11
N VAL A 431 0.97 -0.65 22.19
CA VAL A 431 0.39 0.69 22.20
C VAL A 431 1.46 1.75 21.92
N TRP A 432 2.63 1.65 22.55
CA TRP A 432 3.76 2.54 22.27
C TRP A 432 4.21 2.48 20.80
N GLN A 433 4.26 1.28 20.21
CA GLN A 433 4.65 1.12 18.80
C GLN A 433 3.58 1.64 17.83
N LEU A 434 2.31 1.49 18.19
CA LEU A 434 1.16 1.78 17.34
C LEU A 434 0.49 3.14 17.62
N ASP A 435 0.94 3.94 18.59
CA ASP A 435 0.27 5.20 18.96
C ASP A 435 0.04 6.11 17.74
N SER A 436 1.06 6.33 16.92
CA SER A 436 0.98 7.13 15.69
C SER A 436 0.09 6.49 14.63
N VAL A 437 0.05 5.15 14.56
CA VAL A 437 -0.84 4.43 13.63
C VAL A 437 -2.29 4.59 14.07
N ILE A 438 -2.56 4.50 15.37
CA ILE A 438 -3.89 4.70 15.96
C ILE A 438 -4.34 6.15 15.73
N ILE A 439 -3.48 7.13 16.01
CA ILE A 439 -3.75 8.55 15.76
C ILE A 439 -4.01 8.79 14.26
N ALA A 440 -3.18 8.25 13.38
CA ALA A 440 -3.38 8.33 11.93
C ALA A 440 -4.75 7.77 11.50
N ALA A 441 -5.08 6.58 12.01
CA ALA A 441 -6.33 5.90 11.70
C ALA A 441 -7.54 6.71 12.16
N LEU A 442 -7.55 7.17 13.41
CA LEU A 442 -8.66 7.93 14.00
C LEU A 442 -8.79 9.32 13.37
N LEU A 443 -7.69 10.06 13.22
CA LEU A 443 -7.71 11.41 12.68
C LEU A 443 -8.12 11.41 11.20
N GLY A 444 -7.58 10.48 10.42
CA GLY A 444 -7.94 10.35 9.02
C GLY A 444 -9.38 9.88 8.81
N LEU A 445 -9.85 8.89 9.59
CA LEU A 445 -11.25 8.45 9.62
C LEU A 445 -12.19 9.61 9.97
N ALA A 446 -11.93 10.32 11.07
CA ALA A 446 -12.78 11.41 11.51
C ALA A 446 -12.83 12.54 10.47
N THR A 447 -11.68 12.91 9.89
CA THR A 447 -11.60 13.96 8.86
C THR A 447 -12.41 13.60 7.62
N THR A 448 -12.34 12.35 7.17
CA THR A 448 -13.09 11.87 5.99
C THR A 448 -14.57 11.69 6.28
N MET A 449 -14.96 11.12 7.43
CA MET A 449 -16.37 10.92 7.78
C MET A 449 -17.12 12.23 8.08
N LEU A 450 -16.47 13.21 8.72
CA LEU A 450 -17.07 14.54 8.91
C LEU A 450 -17.36 15.21 7.55
N TRP A 451 -16.49 15.00 6.57
CA TRP A 451 -16.71 15.51 5.23
C TRP A 451 -17.91 14.85 4.56
N THR A 452 -18.06 13.52 4.64
CA THR A 452 -19.17 12.79 4.01
C THR A 452 -20.53 13.11 4.61
N VAL A 453 -20.59 13.52 5.87
CA VAL A 453 -21.83 13.96 6.53
C VAL A 453 -22.13 15.45 6.26
N GLY A 454 -21.35 16.11 5.40
CA GLY A 454 -21.60 17.50 4.99
C GLY A 454 -21.08 18.53 5.99
N LEU A 455 -20.08 18.19 6.80
CA LEU A 455 -19.44 19.08 7.77
C LEU A 455 -17.98 19.42 7.37
N PRO A 456 -17.72 19.98 6.17
CA PRO A 456 -16.36 20.20 5.67
C PRO A 456 -15.58 21.21 6.53
N VAL A 457 -16.26 22.21 7.10
CA VAL A 457 -15.63 23.18 8.02
C VAL A 457 -15.11 22.48 9.27
N VAL A 458 -15.86 21.52 9.82
CA VAL A 458 -15.43 20.76 11.01
C VAL A 458 -14.25 19.86 10.66
N SER A 459 -14.21 19.24 9.47
CA SER A 459 -13.03 18.50 8.99
C SER A 459 -11.78 19.39 8.92
N VAL A 460 -11.90 20.63 8.43
CA VAL A 460 -10.78 21.58 8.37
C VAL A 460 -10.34 21.99 9.77
N VAL A 461 -11.28 22.30 10.67
CA VAL A 461 -10.98 22.63 12.07
C VAL A 461 -10.29 21.46 12.76
N LEU A 462 -10.75 20.22 12.55
CA LEU A 462 -10.14 19.02 13.11
C LEU A 462 -8.70 18.83 12.61
N LEU A 463 -8.43 19.05 11.33
CA LEU A 463 -7.07 19.03 10.78
C LEU A 463 -6.18 20.07 11.49
N LEU A 464 -6.64 21.33 11.59
CA LEU A 464 -5.85 22.41 12.17
C LEU A 464 -5.61 22.19 13.67
N ALA A 465 -6.66 21.84 14.42
CA ALA A 465 -6.57 21.56 15.85
C ALA A 465 -5.72 20.31 16.12
N GLY A 466 -5.92 19.23 15.35
CA GLY A 466 -5.14 18.00 15.45
C GLY A 466 -3.65 18.23 15.14
N ALA A 467 -3.35 18.98 14.07
CA ALA A 467 -1.98 19.35 13.73
C ALA A 467 -1.33 20.22 14.82
N PHE A 468 -2.07 21.17 15.40
CA PHE A 468 -1.59 22.01 16.51
C PHE A 468 -1.30 21.18 17.77
N VAL A 469 -2.22 20.30 18.18
CA VAL A 469 -2.03 19.40 19.33
C VAL A 469 -0.84 18.47 19.10
N LEU A 470 -0.71 17.88 17.91
CA LEU A 470 0.45 17.05 17.56
C LEU A 470 1.75 17.84 17.54
N ALA A 471 1.75 19.09 17.09
CA ALA A 471 2.93 19.96 17.14
C ALA A 471 3.35 20.24 18.60
N LEU A 472 2.40 20.53 19.50
CA LEU A 472 2.67 20.70 20.93
C LEU A 472 3.21 19.40 21.56
N ALA A 473 2.60 18.27 21.25
CA ALA A 473 3.03 16.96 21.75
C ALA A 473 4.41 16.56 21.21
N THR A 474 4.72 16.89 19.95
CA THR A 474 6.05 16.73 19.36
C THR A 474 7.06 17.58 20.11
N ARG A 475 6.72 18.84 20.40
CA ARG A 475 7.58 19.75 21.16
C ARG A 475 7.84 19.26 22.58
N SER A 476 6.86 18.69 23.27
CA SER A 476 7.08 18.13 24.62
C SER A 476 8.02 16.93 24.57
N ARG A 477 7.82 16.00 23.62
CA ARG A 477 8.71 14.85 23.40
C ARG A 477 10.15 15.27 23.13
N LEU A 478 10.36 16.24 22.25
CA LEU A 478 11.70 16.74 21.93
C LEU A 478 12.41 17.40 23.13
N ARG A 479 11.66 17.98 24.09
CA ARG A 479 12.25 18.51 25.33
C ARG A 479 12.74 17.38 26.24
N HIS A 480 11.99 16.28 26.34
CA HIS A 480 12.37 15.10 27.13
C HIS A 480 13.59 14.36 26.56
N LEU A 481 13.92 14.55 25.29
CA LEU A 481 15.15 13.97 24.70
C LEU A 481 16.42 14.75 25.06
N ARG A 482 16.30 15.96 25.63
CA ARG A 482 17.43 16.86 25.94
C ARG A 482 17.83 16.87 27.41
N GLY A 483 16.99 16.36 28.29
CA GLY A 483 17.23 16.23 29.73
C GLY A 483 17.21 14.77 30.11
#